data_AF-A0A0F9D2S5-F1
#
_entry.id   AF-A0A0F9D2S5-F1
#
_cell.length_a   1.000
_cell.length_b   1.000
_cell.length_c   1.000
_cell.angle_alpha   90.00
_cell.angle_beta   90.00
_cell.angle_gamma   90.00
#
_symmetry.space_group_name_H-M   'P 1'
#
loop_
_entity.id
_entity.type
_entity.pdbx_description
1 polymer ?
#
loop_
_entity_poly.entity_id
_entity_poly.type
_entity_poly.pdbx_seq_one_letter_code
_entity_poly.pdbx_strand_id
1 'polypeptide(L)'
;TVDVAADVCTDAAGNNNAAASQFDIRYDSSALTLSITSAESDPTNSSPFSITITFSESVINFEIGDITVGNGTASDFNSAGNPVFTADITPSGGSVTVDVGAGIANDTLTGGKNNIAASQFSITYDNSAPTVAITSGESQL
;
A
#
# COMPACT_ATOMS: atom_id res chain seq x y z
N THR A 1 25.42 14.80 9.09
CA THR A 1 25.38 16.27 9.16
C THR A 1 26.82 16.75 9.00
N VAL A 2 27.04 17.86 8.31
CA VAL A 2 28.35 18.53 8.31
C VAL A 2 28.10 19.93 8.87
N ASP A 3 28.88 20.30 9.88
CA ASP A 3 28.75 21.56 10.61
C ASP A 3 30.14 22.20 10.78
N VAL A 4 30.17 23.53 10.72
CA VAL A 4 31.33 24.36 11.01
C VAL A 4 30.84 25.44 11.96
N ALA A 5 31.19 25.31 13.24
CA ALA A 5 30.80 26.28 14.26
C ALA A 5 31.43 27.66 13.98
N ALA A 6 30.88 28.70 14.62
CA ALA A 6 31.51 30.01 14.61
C ALA A 6 32.88 29.94 15.32
N ASP A 7 33.78 30.84 14.93
CA ASP A 7 35.07 31.05 15.61
C ASP A 7 36.04 29.86 15.58
N VAL A 8 35.87 28.93 14.63
CA VAL A 8 36.79 27.78 14.45
C VAL A 8 37.91 28.05 13.45
N CYS A 9 37.79 29.09 12.62
CA CYS A 9 38.87 29.60 11.81
C CYS A 9 38.90 31.14 11.78
N THR A 10 40.12 31.69 11.71
CA THR A 10 40.42 33.13 11.79
C THR A 10 41.33 33.51 10.63
N ASP A 11 41.08 34.64 9.98
CA ASP A 11 41.94 35.16 8.91
C ASP A 11 43.20 35.86 9.46
N ALA A 12 44.13 36.25 8.57
CA ALA A 12 45.37 36.92 8.96
C ALA A 12 45.16 38.32 9.58
N ALA A 13 43.96 38.90 9.43
CA ALA A 13 43.57 40.17 10.03
C ALA A 13 42.82 39.98 11.37
N GLY A 14 42.58 38.74 11.82
CA GLY A 14 41.91 38.43 13.08
C GLY A 14 40.39 38.28 12.98
N ASN A 15 39.81 38.24 11.78
CA ASN A 15 38.37 38.06 11.61
C ASN A 15 38.00 36.57 11.69
N ASN A 16 37.05 36.23 12.56
CA ASN A 16 36.55 34.87 12.71
C ASN A 16 35.46 34.52 11.69
N ASN A 17 35.34 33.23 11.36
CA ASN A 17 34.23 32.74 10.54
C ASN A 17 32.90 32.74 11.32
N ALA A 18 31.82 33.06 10.64
CA ALA A 18 30.47 32.78 11.13
C ALA A 18 30.20 31.26 11.06
N ALA A 19 29.28 30.77 11.91
CA ALA A 19 28.80 29.41 11.81
C ALA A 19 28.19 29.13 10.43
N ALA A 20 28.52 27.98 9.84
CA ALA A 20 27.92 27.56 8.59
C ALA A 20 26.45 27.17 8.79
N SER A 21 25.63 27.34 7.75
CA SER A 21 24.32 26.70 7.73
C SER A 21 24.53 25.18 7.66
N GLN A 22 23.93 24.46 8.61
CA GLN A 22 24.05 23.01 8.71
C GLN A 22 23.60 22.34 7.41
N PHE A 23 24.45 21.45 6.88
CA PHE A 23 24.12 20.65 5.71
C PHE A 23 23.87 19.20 6.11
N ASP A 24 22.66 18.71 5.85
CA ASP A 24 22.24 17.36 6.16
C ASP A 24 22.03 16.52 4.90
N ILE A 25 22.85 15.49 4.77
CA ILE A 25 22.62 14.39 3.82
C ILE A 25 21.93 13.28 4.62
N ARG A 26 20.66 13.01 4.32
CA ARG A 26 19.98 11.79 4.77
C ARG A 26 20.15 10.75 3.68
N TYR A 27 20.88 9.69 3.99
CA TYR A 27 21.02 8.53 3.11
C TYR A 27 20.05 7.45 3.59
N ASP A 28 19.04 7.16 2.78
CA ASP A 28 18.12 6.06 3.02
C ASP A 28 18.48 4.87 2.12
N SER A 29 18.83 3.73 2.72
CA SER A 29 19.10 2.48 2.01
C SER A 29 17.93 1.49 2.01
N SER A 30 16.88 1.74 2.77
CA SER A 30 15.72 0.85 2.88
C SER A 30 14.97 0.76 1.55
N ALA A 31 14.42 -0.42 1.27
CA ALA A 31 13.54 -0.59 0.13
C ALA A 31 12.12 -0.19 0.55
N LEU A 32 11.43 0.57 -0.29
CA LEU A 32 10.02 0.88 -0.10
C LEU A 32 9.20 -0.38 -0.40
N THR A 33 8.57 -0.94 0.61
CA THR A 33 7.75 -2.16 0.50
C THR A 33 6.32 -1.88 0.91
N LEU A 34 5.42 -2.80 0.60
CA LEU A 34 4.02 -2.70 1.00
C LEU A 34 3.39 -4.08 1.22
N SER A 35 2.31 -4.09 1.99
CA SER A 35 1.44 -5.25 2.20
C SER A 35 -0.01 -4.92 1.90
N ILE A 36 -0.78 -5.94 1.51
CA ILE A 36 -2.21 -5.85 1.22
C ILE A 36 -2.92 -6.86 2.13
N THR A 37 -3.90 -6.40 2.90
CA THR A 37 -4.65 -7.23 3.85
C THR A 37 -6.15 -6.93 3.80
N SER A 38 -6.97 -7.83 4.35
CA SER A 38 -8.40 -7.61 4.60
C SER A 38 -8.78 -8.19 5.96
N ALA A 39 -9.87 -7.70 6.54
CA ALA A 39 -10.47 -8.26 7.75
C ALA A 39 -11.40 -9.46 7.46
N GLU A 40 -11.74 -9.68 6.19
CA GLU A 40 -12.57 -10.81 5.77
C GLU A 40 -11.85 -12.15 5.95
N SER A 41 -12.63 -13.21 6.19
CA SER A 41 -12.14 -14.59 6.16
C SER A 41 -12.21 -15.14 4.74
N ASP A 42 -11.35 -16.11 4.41
CA ASP A 42 -11.40 -16.84 3.13
C ASP A 42 -12.09 -18.20 3.35
N PRO A 43 -13.21 -18.52 2.69
CA PRO A 43 -13.95 -17.67 1.73
C PRO A 43 -14.82 -16.59 2.40
N THR A 44 -15.15 -15.54 1.63
CA THR A 44 -16.10 -14.47 2.01
C THR A 44 -17.30 -14.41 1.06
N ASN A 45 -18.43 -13.88 1.54
CA ASN A 45 -19.58 -13.49 0.73
C ASN A 45 -19.84 -11.96 0.77
N SER A 46 -18.95 -11.19 1.40
CA SER A 46 -19.04 -9.74 1.52
C SER A 46 -18.76 -9.06 0.18
N SER A 47 -19.60 -8.08 -0.17
CA SER A 47 -19.45 -7.28 -1.40
C SER A 47 -20.09 -5.88 -1.22
N PRO A 48 -19.31 -4.80 -1.29
CA PRO A 48 -17.85 -4.79 -1.32
C PRO A 48 -17.25 -5.27 0.00
N PHE A 49 -15.98 -5.69 -0.02
CA PHE A 49 -15.15 -5.84 1.18
C PHE A 49 -13.98 -4.85 1.14
N SER A 50 -13.54 -4.40 2.30
CA SER A 50 -12.44 -3.42 2.38
C SER A 50 -11.08 -4.12 2.44
N ILE A 51 -10.09 -3.55 1.74
CA ILE A 51 -8.68 -3.90 1.86
C ILE A 51 -7.89 -2.76 2.49
N THR A 52 -6.81 -3.11 3.17
CA THR A 52 -5.82 -2.16 3.69
C THR A 52 -4.50 -2.39 2.99
N ILE A 53 -3.94 -1.33 2.41
CA ILE A 53 -2.64 -1.31 1.75
C ILE A 53 -1.72 -0.48 2.63
N THR A 54 -0.65 -1.09 3.15
CA THR A 54 0.28 -0.41 4.07
C THR A 54 1.67 -0.39 3.47
N PHE A 55 2.20 0.79 3.18
CA PHE A 55 3.59 0.98 2.81
C PHE A 55 4.49 1.01 4.05
N SER A 56 5.76 0.63 3.90
CA SER A 56 6.76 0.70 4.99
C SER A 56 7.07 2.13 5.41
N GLU A 57 6.88 3.09 4.51
CA GLU A 57 7.14 4.53 4.67
C GLU A 57 6.09 5.36 3.93
N SER A 58 6.01 6.66 4.20
CA SER A 58 5.08 7.55 3.50
C SER A 58 5.45 7.72 2.03
N VAL A 59 4.43 7.66 1.16
CA VAL A 59 4.62 7.68 -0.30
C VAL A 59 3.89 8.83 -0.98
N ILE A 60 4.30 9.13 -2.21
CA ILE A 60 3.58 9.99 -3.16
C ILE A 60 3.24 9.20 -4.42
N ASN A 61 2.34 9.75 -5.24
CA ASN A 61 1.91 9.20 -6.54
C ASN A 61 1.26 7.81 -6.48
N PHE A 62 0.71 7.40 -5.33
CA PHE A 62 -0.12 6.21 -5.23
C PHE A 62 -1.59 6.58 -5.34
N GLU A 63 -2.27 6.04 -6.34
CA GLU A 63 -3.68 6.29 -6.65
C GLU A 63 -4.45 5.00 -6.95
N ILE A 64 -5.78 5.09 -7.03
CA ILE A 64 -6.64 3.92 -7.23
C ILE A 64 -6.34 3.16 -8.54
N GLY A 65 -5.87 3.88 -9.57
CA GLY A 65 -5.52 3.28 -10.87
C GLY A 65 -4.32 2.32 -10.80
N ASP A 66 -3.56 2.38 -9.71
CA ASP A 66 -2.40 1.52 -9.48
C ASP A 66 -2.77 0.17 -8.86
N ILE A 67 -4.01 0.02 -8.40
CA ILE A 67 -4.54 -1.22 -7.83
C ILE A 67 -5.13 -2.05 -8.96
N THR A 68 -4.51 -3.20 -9.24
CA THR A 68 -5.04 -4.15 -10.22
C THR A 68 -5.84 -5.23 -9.50
N VAL A 69 -7.10 -5.42 -9.91
CA VAL A 69 -8.01 -6.40 -9.30
C VAL A 69 -8.37 -7.48 -10.31
N GLY A 70 -8.09 -8.75 -9.98
CA GLY A 70 -8.58 -9.91 -10.71
C GLY A 70 -9.96 -10.33 -10.19
N ASN A 71 -10.90 -10.63 -11.10
CA ASN A 71 -12.28 -11.00 -10.77
C ASN A 71 -12.99 -10.01 -9.82
N GLY A 72 -12.80 -8.72 -10.04
CA GLY A 72 -13.46 -7.66 -9.28
C GLY A 72 -13.03 -6.27 -9.73
N THR A 73 -13.45 -5.25 -8.99
CA THR A 73 -13.07 -3.84 -9.20
C THR A 73 -12.79 -3.15 -7.88
N ALA A 74 -11.86 -2.19 -7.88
CA ALA A 74 -11.59 -1.32 -6.73
C ALA A 74 -12.41 -0.01 -6.81
N SER A 75 -12.91 0.45 -5.67
CA SER A 75 -13.59 1.74 -5.48
C SER A 75 -13.22 2.37 -4.13
N ASP A 76 -13.79 3.55 -3.85
CA ASP A 76 -13.74 4.20 -2.52
C ASP A 76 -12.33 4.33 -1.91
N PHE A 77 -11.34 4.60 -2.76
CA PHE A 77 -9.95 4.74 -2.34
C PHE A 77 -9.75 5.92 -1.40
N ASN A 78 -9.10 5.67 -0.27
CA ASN A 78 -8.77 6.66 0.74
C ASN A 78 -7.26 6.77 0.94
N SER A 79 -6.71 7.95 0.66
CA SER A 79 -5.30 8.29 0.82
C SER A 79 -4.99 9.18 2.02
N ALA A 80 -5.99 9.53 2.83
CA ALA A 80 -5.80 10.40 3.99
C ALA A 80 -4.96 9.72 5.11
N GLY A 81 -4.83 8.40 5.09
CA GLY A 81 -4.11 7.60 6.08
C GLY A 81 -2.63 7.34 5.77
N ASN A 82 -2.06 7.92 4.71
CA ASN A 82 -0.67 7.69 4.25
C ASN A 82 0.32 7.53 5.43
N PRO A 83 1.02 6.39 5.57
CA PRO A 83 1.26 5.32 4.58
C PRO A 83 0.22 4.19 4.50
N VAL A 84 -0.91 4.32 5.21
CA VAL A 84 -2.00 3.34 5.23
C VAL A 84 -3.14 3.83 4.35
N PHE A 85 -3.47 3.04 3.33
CA PHE A 85 -4.51 3.32 2.36
C PHE A 85 -5.60 2.26 2.47
N THR A 86 -6.84 2.65 2.17
CA THR A 86 -7.95 1.70 2.05
C THR A 86 -8.61 1.81 0.70
N ALA A 87 -9.14 0.70 0.20
CA ALA A 87 -10.00 0.65 -0.98
C ALA A 87 -11.05 -0.44 -0.76
N ASP A 88 -12.20 -0.26 -1.40
CA ASP A 88 -13.25 -1.26 -1.39
C ASP A 88 -13.16 -2.11 -2.66
N ILE A 89 -13.22 -3.43 -2.49
CA ILE A 89 -13.17 -4.40 -3.57
C ILE A 89 -14.57 -4.98 -3.76
N THR A 90 -15.11 -4.82 -4.97
CA THR A 90 -16.37 -5.45 -5.39
C THR A 90 -16.04 -6.71 -6.21
N PRO A 91 -16.26 -7.92 -5.68
CA PRO A 91 -16.02 -9.16 -6.41
C PRO A 91 -16.97 -9.36 -7.59
N SER A 92 -16.49 -10.00 -8.65
CA SER A 92 -17.32 -10.53 -9.74
C SER A 92 -17.53 -12.04 -9.69
N GLY A 93 -16.84 -12.76 -8.79
CA GLY A 93 -16.97 -14.21 -8.62
C GLY A 93 -15.64 -14.93 -8.38
N GLY A 94 -15.66 -16.04 -7.63
CA GLY A 94 -14.52 -16.95 -7.52
C GLY A 94 -13.32 -16.35 -6.79
N SER A 95 -12.11 -16.69 -7.23
CA SER A 95 -10.87 -16.18 -6.63
C SER A 95 -10.63 -14.72 -7.06
N VAL A 96 -10.74 -13.80 -6.11
CA VAL A 96 -10.46 -12.38 -6.28
C VAL A 96 -9.02 -12.12 -5.91
N THR A 97 -8.26 -11.45 -6.77
CA THR A 97 -6.86 -11.08 -6.50
C THR A 97 -6.69 -9.58 -6.48
N VAL A 98 -5.74 -9.09 -5.68
CA VAL A 98 -5.34 -7.68 -5.67
C VAL A 98 -3.82 -7.59 -5.74
N ASP A 99 -3.35 -6.80 -6.70
CA ASP A 99 -1.94 -6.58 -7.00
C ASP A 99 -1.62 -5.08 -7.00
N VAL A 100 -0.41 -4.75 -6.53
CA VAL A 100 0.22 -3.44 -6.70
C VAL A 100 1.63 -3.67 -7.22
N GLY A 101 1.90 -3.16 -8.43
CA GLY A 101 3.16 -3.36 -9.14
C GLY A 101 4.35 -2.65 -8.50
N ALA A 102 5.56 -3.01 -8.93
CA ALA A 102 6.76 -2.25 -8.61
C ALA A 102 6.81 -0.94 -9.39
N GLY A 103 7.48 0.08 -8.87
CA GLY A 103 7.70 1.31 -9.64
C GLY A 103 6.56 2.34 -9.57
N ILE A 104 5.51 2.06 -8.80
CA ILE A 104 4.24 2.79 -8.79
C ILE A 104 4.29 3.99 -7.85
N ALA A 105 4.64 3.75 -6.59
CA ALA A 105 4.68 4.76 -5.54
C ALA A 105 6.12 5.14 -5.23
N ASN A 106 6.36 6.40 -4.87
CA ASN A 106 7.70 6.91 -4.53
C ASN A 106 7.78 7.29 -3.05
N ASP A 107 8.92 7.01 -2.42
CA ASP A 107 9.24 7.53 -1.10
C ASP A 107 9.34 9.07 -1.12
N THR A 108 8.80 9.69 -0.07
CA THR A 108 8.80 11.15 0.17
C THR A 108 10.18 11.73 0.50
N LEU A 109 11.18 10.92 0.87
CA LEU A 109 12.53 11.41 1.20
C LEU A 109 13.37 11.77 -0.04
N THR A 110 14.33 12.68 0.14
CA THR A 110 15.30 13.07 -0.89
C THR A 110 16.09 11.86 -1.39
N GLY A 111 15.92 11.51 -2.66
CA GLY A 111 16.45 10.27 -3.26
C GLY A 111 15.37 9.24 -3.63
N GLY A 112 14.09 9.56 -3.37
CA GLY A 112 12.84 8.90 -3.76
C GLY A 112 13.00 7.57 -4.48
N LYS A 113 12.99 6.48 -3.72
CA LYS A 113 12.94 5.13 -4.29
C LYS A 113 11.51 4.76 -4.62
N ASN A 114 11.36 3.94 -5.66
CA ASN A 114 10.08 3.36 -5.98
C ASN A 114 9.80 2.14 -5.12
N ASN A 115 8.52 1.83 -4.93
CA ASN A 115 8.13 0.60 -4.24
C ASN A 115 8.54 -0.65 -5.03
N ILE A 116 8.84 -1.72 -4.30
CA ILE A 116 8.84 -3.08 -4.83
C ILE A 116 7.39 -3.56 -4.94
N ALA A 117 7.10 -4.47 -5.87
CA ALA A 117 5.78 -5.08 -6.01
C ALA A 117 5.33 -5.73 -4.69
N ALA A 118 4.03 -5.60 -4.39
CA ALA A 118 3.43 -6.27 -3.25
C ALA A 118 3.40 -7.78 -3.46
N SER A 119 3.39 -8.54 -2.37
CA SER A 119 2.85 -9.90 -2.43
C SER A 119 1.37 -9.82 -2.79
N GLN A 120 0.93 -10.59 -3.80
CA GLN A 120 -0.46 -10.63 -4.23
C GLN A 120 -1.36 -11.02 -3.05
N PHE A 121 -2.45 -10.27 -2.87
CA PHE A 121 -3.55 -10.67 -1.99
C PHE A 121 -4.55 -11.49 -2.80
N SER A 122 -5.11 -12.53 -2.19
CA SER A 122 -6.15 -13.37 -2.79
C SER A 122 -7.17 -13.78 -1.73
N ILE A 123 -8.45 -13.79 -2.13
CA ILE A 123 -9.56 -14.29 -1.31
C ILE A 123 -10.62 -14.92 -2.21
N THR A 124 -11.27 -15.99 -1.76
CA THR A 124 -12.37 -16.62 -2.50
C THR A 124 -13.68 -15.94 -2.18
N TYR A 125 -14.38 -15.43 -3.19
CA TYR A 125 -15.74 -14.94 -3.08
C TYR A 125 -16.75 -16.03 -3.45
N ASP A 126 -17.60 -16.39 -2.50
CA ASP A 126 -18.70 -17.35 -2.68
C ASP A 126 -20.02 -16.78 -2.15
N ASN A 127 -20.92 -16.44 -3.07
CA ASN A 127 -22.27 -15.99 -2.74
C ASN A 127 -23.34 -17.06 -3.03
N SER A 128 -22.92 -18.31 -3.25
CA SER A 128 -23.82 -19.40 -3.57
C SER A 128 -24.54 -19.88 -2.32
N ALA A 129 -25.87 -19.73 -2.30
CA ALA A 129 -26.68 -20.34 -1.26
C ALA A 129 -26.77 -21.86 -1.47
N PRO A 130 -26.66 -22.68 -0.40
CA PRO A 130 -26.88 -24.12 -0.53
C PRO A 130 -28.34 -24.39 -0.94
N THR A 131 -28.55 -25.28 -1.90
CA THR A 131 -29.89 -25.71 -2.33
C THR A 131 -30.22 -27.09 -1.76
N VAL A 132 -31.41 -27.26 -1.22
CA VAL A 132 -31.95 -28.57 -0.83
C VAL A 132 -32.98 -29.01 -1.87
N ALA A 133 -32.82 -30.21 -2.40
CA ALA A 133 -33.81 -30.87 -3.24
C ALA A 133 -34.43 -32.06 -2.49
N ILE A 134 -35.75 -32.10 -2.40
CA ILE A 134 -36.50 -33.28 -1.94
C ILE A 134 -37.14 -33.90 -3.18
N THR A 135 -36.75 -35.13 -3.50
CA THR A 135 -37.38 -35.93 -4.56
C THR A 135 -38.18 -37.06 -3.90
N SER A 136 -39.49 -37.15 -4.14
CA SER A 136 -40.27 -38.33 -3.76
C SER A 136 -40.19 -39.39 -4.87
N GLY A 137 -39.86 -40.62 -4.48
CA GLY A 137 -39.75 -41.77 -5.40
C GLY A 137 -41.02 -42.60 -5.55
N GLU A 138 -42.17 -42.13 -5.08
CA GLU A 138 -43.39 -42.95 -5.12
C GLU A 138 -44.22 -42.68 -6.38
N SER A 139 -44.20 -43.66 -7.28
CA SER A 139 -45.31 -43.90 -8.20
C SER A 139 -46.44 -44.48 -7.37
N GLN A 140 -47.52 -43.72 -7.15
CA GLN A 140 -48.72 -44.28 -6.56
C GLN A 140 -49.30 -45.33 -7.52
N LEU A 141 -49.46 -46.56 -7.03
CA LEU A 141 -50.23 -47.63 -7.66
C LEU A 141 -51.64 -47.66 -7.07
#